data_AF-A0A1L9C2P6-F1
#
_entry.id   AF-A0A1L9C2P6-F1
#
_cell.length_a   1.000
_cell.length_b   1.000
_cell.length_c   1.000
_cell.angle_alpha   90.00
_cell.angle_beta   90.00
_cell.angle_gamma   90.00
#
_symmetry.space_group_name_H-M   'P 1'
#
loop_
_entity.id
_entity.type
_entity.pdbx_description
1 polymer ?
#
loop_
_entity_poly.entity_id
_entity_poly.type
_entity_poly.pdbx_seq_one_letter_code
_entity_poly.pdbx_strand_id
1 'polypeptide(L)' 'MRKSYPVSARVSEDSKKYLENLVELGIAINTSEALKLCIRFAKQNNMEEKL' A
#
# COMPACT_ATOMS: atom_id res chain seq x y z
N MET A 1 -9.93 17.12 3.24
CA MET A 1 -8.90 16.18 2.76
C MET A 1 -7.93 15.89 3.90
N ARG A 2 -7.75 14.62 4.30
CA ARG A 2 -6.74 14.29 5.33
C ARG A 2 -5.36 14.64 4.79
N LYS A 3 -4.57 15.40 5.56
CA LYS A 3 -3.19 15.76 5.20
C LYS A 3 -2.40 14.48 4.90
N SER A 4 -1.81 14.39 3.70
CA SER A 4 -0.81 13.37 3.38
C SER A 4 0.57 13.96 3.62
N TYR A 5 1.37 13.27 4.43
CA TYR A 5 2.76 13.65 4.67
C TYR A 5 3.68 12.77 3.81
N PRO A 6 4.64 13.35 3.08
CA PRO A 6 5.62 12.57 2.36
C PRO A 6 6.48 11.81 3.36
N VAL A 7 6.72 10.53 3.09
CA VAL A 7 7.55 9.65 3.91
C VAL A 7 8.47 8.84 3.01
N SER A 8 9.71 8.63 3.46
CA SER A 8 10.65 7.72 2.82
C SER A 8 10.54 6.35 3.49
N ALA A 9 9.97 5.38 2.80
CA ALA A 9 9.86 4.00 3.28
C ALA A 9 10.90 3.11 2.59
N ARG A 10 11.51 2.19 3.34
CA ARG A 10 12.33 1.11 2.78
C ARG A 10 11.44 -0.11 2.56
N VAL A 11 11.51 -0.69 1.36
CA VAL A 11 10.76 -1.88 0.97
C VAL A 11 11.72 -2.84 0.26
N SER A 12 11.39 -4.13 0.26
CA SER A 12 12.14 -5.11 -0.54
C SER A 12 11.91 -4.87 -2.03
N GLU A 13 12.84 -5.37 -2.87
CA GLU A 13 12.71 -5.24 -4.32
C GLU A 13 11.44 -5.93 -4.85
N ASP A 14 11.09 -7.09 -4.29
CA ASP A 14 9.85 -7.79 -4.65
C ASP A 14 8.60 -6.98 -4.29
N SER A 15 8.60 -6.34 -3.12
CA SER A 15 7.51 -5.46 -2.71
C SER A 15 7.40 -4.25 -3.63
N LYS A 16 8.54 -3.69 -4.07
CA LYS A 16 8.57 -2.57 -5.01
C LYS A 16 7.94 -2.97 -6.35
N LYS A 17 8.36 -4.10 -6.94
CA LYS A 17 7.78 -4.62 -8.19
C LYS A 17 6.28 -4.88 -8.06
N TYR A 18 5.85 -5.43 -6.92
CA TYR A 18 4.43 -5.64 -6.66
C TYR A 18 3.64 -4.33 -6.63
N LEU A 19 4.17 -3.29 -5.96
CA LEU A 19 3.53 -1.97 -5.91
C LEU A 19 3.48 -1.30 -7.28
N GLU A 20 4.52 -1.44 -8.10
CA GLU A 20 4.56 -0.95 -9.48
C GLU A 20 3.51 -1.64 -10.35
N ASN A 21 3.39 -2.97 -10.25
CA ASN A 21 2.36 -3.73 -10.96
C ASN A 21 0.93 -3.29 -10.60
N LEU A 22 0.66 -2.96 -9.32
CA LEU A 22 -0.65 -2.41 -8.92
C LEU A 22 -0.97 -1.07 -9.59
N VAL A 23 0.05 -0.27 -9.89
CA VAL A 23 -0.11 0.98 -10.63
C VAL A 23 -0.35 0.69 -12.12
N GLU A 24 0.41 -0.23 -12.72
CA GLU A 24 0.25 -0.64 -14.12
C GLU A 24 -1.14 -1.24 -14.40
N LEU A 25 -1.68 -2.00 -13.45
CA LEU A 25 -3.04 -2.56 -13.53
C LEU A 25 -4.15 -1.52 -13.33
N GLY A 26 -3.81 -0.26 -13.03
CA GLY A 26 -4.76 0.82 -12.77
C GLY A 26 -5.49 0.69 -11.43
N ILE A 27 -5.04 -0.19 -10.53
CA ILE A 27 -5.62 -0.37 -9.19
C ILE A 27 -5.25 0.80 -8.27
N ALA A 28 -4.08 1.42 -8.50
CA ALA A 28 -3.63 2.61 -7.79
C ALA A 28 -3.07 3.65 -8.78
N ILE A 29 -3.20 4.94 -8.45
CA ILE A 29 -2.70 6.04 -9.29
C ILE A 29 -1.18 6.16 -9.19
N ASN A 30 -0.58 5.76 -8.06
CA ASN A 30 0.86 5.76 -7.82
C ASN A 30 1.26 4.76 -6.72
N THR A 31 2.57 4.58 -6.56
CA THR A 31 3.14 3.65 -5.57
C THR A 31 2.80 4.01 -4.12
N SER A 32 2.61 5.29 -3.79
CA SER A 32 2.19 5.72 -2.45
C SER A 32 0.74 5.34 -2.14
N GLU A 33 -0.15 5.38 -3.13
CA GLU A 33 -1.52 4.93 -3.00
C GLU A 33 -1.61 3.41 -2.92
N ALA A 34 -0.85 2.71 -3.78
CA ALA A 34 -0.73 1.25 -3.72
C ALA A 34 -0.29 0.79 -2.32
N LEU A 35 0.73 1.43 -1.74
CA LEU A 35 1.21 1.10 -0.39
C LEU A 35 0.15 1.37 0.68
N LYS A 36 -0.62 2.45 0.58
CA LYS A 36 -1.73 2.74 1.51
C LYS A 36 -2.83 1.69 1.44
N LEU A 37 -3.14 1.18 0.24
CA LEU A 37 -4.10 0.09 0.06
C LEU A 37 -3.62 -1.18 0.76
N CYS A 38 -2.36 -1.58 0.54
CA CYS A 38 -1.77 -2.75 1.21
C CYS A 38 -1.80 -2.61 2.74
N ILE A 39 -1.43 -1.45 3.29
CA ILE A 39 -1.48 -1.21 4.73
C ILE A 39 -2.92 -1.28 5.26
N ARG A 40 -3.89 -0.75 4.53
CA ARG A 40 -5.30 -0.80 4.92
C ARG A 40 -5.81 -2.24 4.95
N PHE A 41 -5.50 -3.02 3.91
CA PHE A 41 -5.85 -4.43 3.82
C PHE A 41 -5.22 -5.23 4.96
N ALA A 42 -3.92 -5.05 5.23
CA ALA A 42 -3.24 -5.71 6.34
C ALA A 42 -3.87 -5.36 7.71
N LYS A 43 -4.32 -4.11 7.90
CA LYS A 43 -5.03 -3.70 9.12
C LYS A 43 -6.39 -4.38 9.27
N GLN A 44 -7.14 -4.55 8.17
CA GLN A 44 -8.45 -5.22 8.21
C GLN A 44 -8.30 -6.69 8.56
N ASN A 45 -7.39 -7.42 7.90
CA ASN A 45 -7.14 -8.83 8.20
C ASN A 45 -6.66 -9.06 9.64
N ASN A 46 -5.77 -8.20 10.16
CA ASN A 46 -5.35 -8.28 11.57
C ASN A 46 -6.48 -8.00 12.58
N MET A 47 -7.54 -7.29 12.18
CA MET A 47 -8.71 -7.08 13.03
C MET A 47 -9.70 -8.25 12.92
N GLU A 48 -9.86 -8.85 11.75
CA GLU A 48 -10.71 -10.02 11.55
C GLU A 48 -10.15 -11.28 12.21
N GLU A 49 -8.82 -11.44 12.26
CA GLU A 49 -8.17 -12.58 12.93
C GLU A 49 -8.21 -12.48 14.47
N LYS A 50 -8.56 -11.31 15.01
CA LYS A 50 -8.65 -11.05 16.47
C LYS A 50 -10.08 -11.09 17.02
N LEU A 51 -11.09 -11.27 16.16
CA LEU A 51 -12.51 -11.38 16.53
C LEU A 51 -12.94 -12.85 16.64
#